data_AF-A0A9X4IT79-F1
#
_entry.id   AF-A0A9X4IT79-F1
#
_cell.length_a   1.000
_cell.length_b   1.000
_cell.length_c   1.000
_cell.angle_alpha   90.00
_cell.angle_beta   90.00
_cell.angle_gamma   90.00
#
_symmetry.space_group_name_H-M   'P 1'
#
loop_
_entity.id
_entity.type
_entity.pdbx_description
1 polymer ?
#
loop_
_entity_poly.entity_id
_entity_poly.type
_entity_poly.pdbx_seq_one_letter_code
_entity_poly.pdbx_strand_id
1 'polypeptide(L)'
;MSQYVVCALYKFVELNHYQELQTPLLELMEENQIRGTLLLASEGINGTVSSSRKGIDALLAWLDAEPSLKNTVYKESLASEPPFNRTKVKLKKEIVTMGVEGIDPRHVVGTYVKPENWNALISDPEVLVVDTRNDYEIQIGTFKNAQNPHTDTFREFPEYVKQNLAPEKHKKVAMFCTGGIRCEKSTAYLKEQGFEEVYHLEGGILKYLEEVPEEESLWQGDCYVFDGRVAVGHALKESDYQVCNACRLPITEEDKQSVHFEQGVSCAKCVGTHTEEQLARFREREKQVQLAKQRGEDHIGGDAAQFIEQKRAEKLARKAQQRGSN
;
A
#
# COMPACT_ATOMS: atom_id res chain seq x y z
N MET A 1 1.07 17.82 -18.55
CA MET A 1 1.56 16.57 -17.94
C MET A 1 0.36 15.67 -17.73
N SER A 2 0.43 14.41 -18.16
CA SER A 2 -0.65 13.46 -17.92
C SER A 2 -0.66 13.12 -16.43
N GLN A 3 -1.71 13.47 -15.70
CA GLN A 3 -1.86 13.08 -14.30
C GLN A 3 -2.45 11.67 -14.23
N TYR A 4 -1.80 10.79 -13.49
CA TYR A 4 -2.35 9.50 -13.11
C TYR A 4 -3.23 9.67 -11.88
N VAL A 5 -4.41 9.08 -11.91
CA VAL A 5 -5.29 8.98 -10.74
C VAL A 5 -4.92 7.70 -10.02
N VAL A 6 -4.52 7.81 -8.76
CA VAL A 6 -4.25 6.68 -7.87
C VAL A 6 -5.46 6.48 -6.97
N CYS A 7 -6.09 5.33 -7.04
CA CYS A 7 -7.25 4.94 -6.28
C CYS A 7 -6.88 3.86 -5.25
N ALA A 8 -6.94 4.20 -3.97
CA ALA A 8 -6.84 3.26 -2.86
C ALA A 8 -8.26 2.92 -2.38
N LEU A 9 -8.58 1.64 -2.27
CA LEU A 9 -9.93 1.19 -1.98
C LEU A 9 -9.97 -0.03 -1.07
N TYR A 10 -11.04 -0.17 -0.31
CA TYR A 10 -11.36 -1.40 0.40
C TYR A 10 -12.85 -1.51 0.70
N LYS A 11 -13.29 -2.74 0.93
CA LYS A 11 -14.62 -3.04 1.47
C LYS A 11 -14.59 -4.38 2.17
N PHE A 12 -15.02 -4.41 3.43
CA PHE A 12 -15.36 -5.64 4.12
C PHE A 12 -16.80 -6.05 3.79
N VAL A 13 -16.98 -7.23 3.22
CA VAL A 13 -18.28 -7.79 2.82
C VAL A 13 -18.17 -9.29 2.70
N GLU A 14 -19.28 -10.01 2.87
CA GLU A 14 -19.27 -11.44 2.50
C GLU A 14 -19.16 -11.56 0.99
N LEU A 15 -18.06 -12.14 0.52
CA LEU A 15 -17.77 -12.26 -0.90
C LEU A 15 -17.54 -13.74 -1.24
N ASN A 16 -18.58 -14.56 -1.10
CA ASN A 16 -18.46 -16.01 -1.28
C ASN A 16 -18.01 -16.42 -2.70
N HIS A 17 -18.36 -15.63 -3.71
CA HIS A 17 -17.97 -15.82 -5.11
C HIS A 17 -16.69 -15.06 -5.51
N TYR A 18 -15.86 -14.60 -4.57
CA TYR A 18 -14.67 -13.78 -4.85
C TYR A 18 -13.69 -14.41 -5.87
N GLN A 19 -13.64 -15.74 -5.95
CA GLN A 19 -12.78 -16.46 -6.90
C GLN A 19 -13.25 -16.25 -8.34
N GLU A 20 -14.56 -16.17 -8.56
CA GLU A 20 -15.17 -15.96 -9.87
C GLU A 20 -14.96 -14.51 -10.36
N LEU A 21 -14.82 -13.57 -9.42
CA LEU A 21 -14.55 -12.16 -9.73
C LEU A 21 -13.11 -11.89 -10.20
N GLN A 22 -12.17 -12.81 -9.98
CA GLN A 22 -10.76 -12.56 -10.27
C GLN A 22 -10.49 -12.28 -11.76
N THR A 23 -10.98 -13.15 -12.64
CA THR A 23 -10.72 -13.04 -14.09
C THR A 23 -11.41 -11.83 -14.70
N PRO A 24 -12.74 -11.60 -14.50
CA PRO A 24 -13.41 -10.44 -15.07
C PRO A 24 -12.80 -9.10 -14.60
N LEU A 25 -12.40 -9.03 -13.32
CA LEU A 25 -11.78 -7.83 -12.78
C LEU A 25 -10.37 -7.61 -13.35
N LEU A 26 -9.60 -8.67 -13.57
CA LEU A 26 -8.29 -8.58 -14.20
C LEU A 26 -8.41 -8.10 -15.66
N GLU A 27 -9.33 -8.68 -16.43
CA GLU A 27 -9.59 -8.30 -17.82
C GLU A 27 -10.01 -6.83 -17.92
N LEU A 28 -10.96 -6.38 -17.07
CA LEU A 28 -11.36 -4.98 -16.98
C LEU A 28 -10.16 -4.06 -16.70
N MET A 29 -9.30 -4.44 -15.74
CA MET A 29 -8.12 -3.67 -15.39
C MET A 29 -7.14 -3.58 -16.56
N GLU A 30 -6.91 -4.67 -17.29
CA GLU A 30 -6.01 -4.69 -18.45
C GLU A 30 -6.55 -3.85 -19.61
N GLU A 31 -7.84 -3.99 -19.96
CA GLU A 31 -8.51 -3.22 -21.00
C GLU A 31 -8.46 -1.70 -20.74
N ASN A 32 -8.55 -1.30 -19.47
CA ASN A 32 -8.52 0.10 -19.04
C ASN A 32 -7.13 0.58 -18.60
N GLN A 33 -6.07 -0.21 -18.90
CA GLN A 33 -4.67 0.10 -18.59
C GLN A 33 -4.44 0.42 -17.11
N ILE A 34 -5.23 -0.17 -16.23
CA ILE A 34 -5.16 0.00 -14.78
C ILE A 34 -4.01 -0.85 -14.25
N ARG A 35 -3.05 -0.20 -13.61
CA ARG A 35 -1.91 -0.86 -12.95
C ARG A 35 -2.08 -0.80 -11.44
N GLY A 36 -1.54 -1.79 -10.74
CA GLY A 36 -1.65 -1.90 -9.29
C GLY A 36 -2.07 -3.30 -8.86
N THR A 37 -2.56 -3.43 -7.64
CA THR A 37 -2.98 -4.72 -7.11
C THR A 37 -4.32 -4.59 -6.40
N LEU A 38 -5.28 -5.41 -6.80
CA LEU A 38 -6.50 -5.70 -6.06
C LEU A 38 -6.38 -7.08 -5.40
N LEU A 39 -6.79 -7.16 -4.14
CA LEU A 39 -6.84 -8.37 -3.33
C LEU A 39 -8.30 -8.73 -3.13
N LEU A 40 -8.63 -9.98 -3.40
CA LEU A 40 -9.95 -10.55 -3.18
C LEU A 40 -9.83 -11.68 -2.14
N ALA A 41 -10.72 -11.68 -1.16
CA ALA A 41 -10.88 -12.76 -0.20
C ALA A 41 -12.38 -12.95 0.08
N SER A 42 -12.74 -14.02 0.79
CA SER A 42 -14.13 -14.21 1.25
C SER A 42 -14.64 -13.07 2.12
N GLU A 43 -13.74 -12.31 2.75
CA GLU A 43 -14.04 -11.13 3.59
C GLU A 43 -14.10 -9.80 2.81
N GLY A 44 -13.91 -9.81 1.47
CA GLY A 44 -14.14 -8.63 0.63
C GLY A 44 -13.01 -8.29 -0.35
N ILE A 45 -12.79 -6.99 -0.55
CA ILE A 45 -11.79 -6.43 -1.50
C ILE A 45 -10.90 -5.37 -0.84
N ASN A 46 -9.63 -5.31 -1.24
CA ASN A 46 -8.69 -4.25 -0.87
C ASN A 46 -7.69 -4.02 -2.00
N GLY A 47 -7.27 -2.79 -2.25
CA GLY A 47 -6.13 -2.58 -3.10
C GLY A 47 -5.81 -1.13 -3.38
N THR A 48 -4.76 -0.95 -4.18
CA THR A 48 -4.38 0.35 -4.71
C THR A 48 -4.00 0.18 -6.16
N VAL A 49 -4.58 1.03 -7.00
CA VAL A 49 -4.41 0.99 -8.45
C VAL A 49 -4.28 2.40 -9.00
N SER A 50 -3.76 2.52 -10.22
CA SER A 50 -3.63 3.78 -10.92
C SER A 50 -3.95 3.63 -12.41
N SER A 51 -4.59 4.63 -12.99
CA SER A 51 -4.79 4.77 -14.43
C SER A 51 -5.05 6.25 -14.77
N SER A 52 -5.43 6.51 -16.02
CA SER A 52 -6.15 7.74 -16.36
C SER A 52 -7.46 7.84 -15.57
N ARG A 53 -8.01 9.07 -15.45
CA ARG A 53 -9.34 9.31 -14.88
C ARG A 53 -10.40 8.35 -15.45
N LYS A 54 -10.46 8.23 -16.78
CA LYS A 54 -11.38 7.31 -17.47
C LYS A 54 -11.21 5.85 -17.03
N GLY A 55 -9.97 5.40 -16.83
CA GLY A 55 -9.69 4.04 -16.39
C GLY A 55 -10.15 3.79 -14.95
N ILE A 56 -9.90 4.74 -14.05
CA ILE A 56 -10.40 4.63 -12.67
C ILE A 56 -11.93 4.72 -12.63
N ASP A 57 -12.57 5.59 -13.42
CA ASP A 57 -14.03 5.65 -13.53
C ASP A 57 -14.64 4.32 -13.98
N ALA A 58 -14.01 3.64 -14.95
CA ALA A 58 -14.45 2.32 -15.41
C ALA A 58 -14.39 1.27 -14.29
N LEU A 59 -13.32 1.29 -13.47
CA LEU A 59 -13.20 0.41 -12.31
C LEU A 59 -14.29 0.71 -11.26
N LEU A 60 -14.48 1.98 -10.92
CA LEU A 60 -15.48 2.36 -9.92
C LEU A 60 -16.90 2.02 -10.38
N ALA A 61 -17.21 2.21 -11.66
CA ALA A 61 -18.48 1.82 -12.25
C ALA A 61 -18.69 0.29 -12.21
N TRP A 62 -17.64 -0.50 -12.48
CA TRP A 62 -17.71 -1.95 -12.37
C TRP A 62 -17.95 -2.41 -10.92
N LEU A 63 -17.26 -1.80 -9.95
CA LEU A 63 -17.46 -2.08 -8.52
C LEU A 63 -18.87 -1.72 -8.05
N ASP A 64 -19.46 -0.63 -8.56
CA ASP A 64 -20.83 -0.23 -8.24
C ASP A 64 -21.89 -1.16 -8.86
N ALA A 65 -21.59 -1.72 -10.05
CA ALA A 65 -22.44 -2.67 -10.75
C ALA A 65 -22.45 -4.07 -10.11
N GLU A 66 -21.36 -4.49 -9.46
CA GLU A 66 -21.29 -5.73 -8.69
C GLU A 66 -22.01 -5.55 -7.34
N PRO A 67 -23.17 -6.19 -7.11
CA PRO A 67 -24.00 -5.91 -5.93
C PRO A 67 -23.28 -6.13 -4.60
N SER A 68 -22.38 -7.11 -4.54
CA SER A 68 -21.58 -7.40 -3.34
C SER A 68 -20.50 -6.34 -3.09
N LEU A 69 -20.03 -5.61 -4.11
CA LEU A 69 -18.97 -4.61 -4.03
C LEU A 69 -19.46 -3.16 -4.11
N LYS A 70 -20.76 -2.95 -4.33
CA LYS A 70 -21.38 -1.62 -4.31
C LYS A 70 -21.02 -0.79 -3.07
N ASN A 71 -20.84 0.52 -3.20
CA ASN A 71 -20.40 1.40 -2.12
C ASN A 71 -19.02 1.01 -1.52
N THR A 72 -18.12 0.48 -2.34
CA THR A 72 -16.72 0.31 -1.93
C THR A 72 -16.15 1.66 -1.49
N VAL A 73 -15.48 1.69 -0.34
CA VAL A 73 -14.81 2.90 0.13
C VAL A 73 -13.55 3.09 -0.70
N TYR A 74 -13.36 4.27 -1.25
CA TYR A 74 -12.16 4.59 -2.01
C TYR A 74 -11.71 6.02 -1.76
N LYS A 75 -10.45 6.27 -2.10
CA LYS A 75 -9.82 7.59 -2.07
C LYS A 75 -8.92 7.75 -3.27
N GLU A 76 -8.88 8.97 -3.76
CA GLU A 76 -8.10 9.32 -4.93
C GLU A 76 -7.00 10.30 -4.57
N SER A 77 -5.87 10.12 -5.23
CA SER A 77 -4.75 11.05 -5.19
C SER A 77 -4.13 11.11 -6.58
N LEU A 78 -3.27 12.08 -6.81
CA LEU A 78 -2.62 12.27 -8.10
C LEU A 78 -1.20 11.74 -8.04
N ALA A 79 -0.73 11.28 -9.19
CA ALA A 79 0.68 10.98 -9.41
C ALA A 79 1.15 11.58 -10.73
N SER A 80 2.40 12.07 -10.73
CA SER A 80 3.08 12.63 -11.90
C SER A 80 3.56 11.55 -12.87
N GLU A 81 3.88 10.37 -12.34
CA GLU A 81 4.36 9.19 -13.07
C GLU A 81 3.51 7.96 -12.69
N PRO A 82 3.48 6.89 -13.52
CA PRO A 82 2.77 5.65 -13.16
C PRO A 82 3.39 5.01 -11.90
N PRO A 83 2.67 4.95 -10.76
CA PRO A 83 3.24 4.45 -9.51
C PRO A 83 3.28 2.92 -9.44
N PHE A 84 2.68 2.22 -10.40
CA PHE A 84 2.66 0.77 -10.47
C PHE A 84 3.15 0.25 -11.82
N ASN A 85 3.97 -0.80 -11.76
CA ASN A 85 4.54 -1.40 -12.96
C ASN A 85 3.70 -2.54 -13.55
N ARG A 86 2.69 -3.06 -12.85
CA ARG A 86 1.95 -4.28 -13.23
C ARG A 86 0.51 -4.23 -12.78
N THR A 87 -0.36 -4.90 -13.51
CA THR A 87 -1.75 -5.20 -13.16
C THR A 87 -1.83 -6.55 -12.45
N LYS A 88 -2.51 -6.61 -11.30
CA LYS A 88 -2.68 -7.86 -10.54
C LYS A 88 -4.04 -7.88 -9.84
N VAL A 89 -4.74 -9.00 -9.96
CA VAL A 89 -5.84 -9.37 -9.05
C VAL A 89 -5.44 -10.65 -8.34
N LYS A 90 -5.37 -10.64 -7.01
CA LYS A 90 -4.86 -11.76 -6.21
C LYS A 90 -5.91 -12.28 -5.25
N LEU A 91 -6.10 -13.60 -5.26
CA LEU A 91 -6.84 -14.29 -4.23
C LEU A 91 -6.01 -14.39 -2.95
N LYS A 92 -6.63 -14.08 -1.81
CA LYS A 92 -6.03 -14.13 -0.47
C LYS A 92 -6.99 -14.77 0.52
N LYS A 93 -6.44 -15.21 1.65
CA LYS A 93 -7.24 -15.61 2.82
C LYS A 93 -7.84 -14.40 3.52
N GLU A 94 -7.07 -13.31 3.59
CA GLU A 94 -7.45 -12.04 4.18
C GLU A 94 -7.04 -10.90 3.25
N ILE A 95 -7.90 -9.89 3.08
CA ILE A 95 -7.61 -8.66 2.32
C ILE A 95 -6.66 -7.74 3.07
N VAL A 96 -6.55 -7.91 4.39
CA VAL A 96 -5.49 -7.39 5.26
C VAL A 96 -5.18 -8.43 6.32
N THR A 97 -3.95 -8.95 6.34
CA THR A 97 -3.62 -10.13 7.14
C THR A 97 -3.24 -9.76 8.57
N MET A 98 -4.14 -10.01 9.51
CA MET A 98 -3.86 -9.93 10.95
C MET A 98 -3.58 -11.30 11.55
N GLY A 99 -4.08 -12.38 10.94
CA GLY A 99 -3.79 -13.76 11.36
C GLY A 99 -4.57 -14.23 12.60
N VAL A 100 -5.67 -13.56 12.94
CA VAL A 100 -6.59 -14.00 13.98
C VAL A 100 -7.91 -14.41 13.32
N GLU A 101 -8.32 -15.65 13.56
CA GLU A 101 -9.58 -16.20 13.03
C GLU A 101 -10.78 -15.68 13.82
N GLY A 102 -11.94 -15.60 13.16
CA GLY A 102 -13.21 -15.25 13.79
C GLY A 102 -13.49 -13.75 13.94
N ILE A 103 -12.49 -12.89 13.69
CA ILE A 103 -12.69 -11.44 13.72
C ILE A 103 -13.44 -11.00 12.48
N ASP A 104 -14.64 -10.49 12.72
CA ASP A 104 -15.48 -9.94 11.67
C ASP A 104 -15.71 -8.44 11.86
N PRO A 105 -14.97 -7.59 11.14
CA PRO A 105 -15.12 -6.14 11.22
C PRO A 105 -16.45 -5.63 10.66
N ARG A 106 -17.36 -6.50 10.21
CA ARG A 106 -18.74 -6.12 9.83
C ARG A 106 -19.68 -6.08 11.04
N HIS A 107 -19.35 -6.81 12.11
CA HIS A 107 -20.24 -6.98 13.27
C HIS A 107 -19.71 -6.30 14.53
N VAL A 108 -18.38 -6.26 14.68
CA VAL A 108 -17.72 -5.60 15.81
C VAL A 108 -16.80 -4.53 15.24
N VAL A 109 -17.19 -3.26 15.40
CA VAL A 109 -16.37 -2.12 14.96
C VAL A 109 -16.12 -1.17 16.11
N GLY A 110 -14.94 -0.56 16.10
CA GLY A 110 -14.69 0.63 16.91
C GLY A 110 -15.56 1.81 16.48
N THR A 111 -15.41 2.91 17.19
CA THR A 111 -16.05 4.17 16.83
C THR A 111 -15.24 4.89 15.76
N TYR A 112 -15.85 5.12 14.59
CA TYR A 112 -15.28 5.96 13.55
C TYR A 112 -15.16 7.41 14.05
N VAL A 113 -13.99 8.00 13.88
CA VAL A 113 -13.71 9.40 14.21
C VAL A 113 -13.25 10.11 12.95
N LYS A 114 -14.03 11.10 12.53
CA LYS A 114 -13.72 11.89 11.35
C LYS A 114 -12.46 12.75 11.56
N PRO A 115 -11.72 13.09 10.49
CA PRO A 115 -10.50 13.89 10.60
C PRO A 115 -10.64 15.20 11.37
N GLU A 116 -11.75 15.93 11.18
CA GLU A 116 -12.00 17.20 11.87
C GLU A 116 -12.10 17.06 13.39
N ASN A 117 -12.46 15.87 13.88
CA ASN A 117 -12.57 15.56 15.31
C ASN A 117 -11.35 14.79 15.85
N TRP A 118 -10.46 14.32 14.96
CA TRP A 118 -9.35 13.45 15.34
C TRP A 118 -8.37 14.15 16.28
N ASN A 119 -8.01 15.40 15.98
CA ASN A 119 -7.05 16.18 16.78
C ASN A 119 -7.50 16.35 18.22
N ALA A 120 -8.79 16.62 18.44
CA ALA A 120 -9.35 16.76 19.78
C ALA A 120 -9.27 15.45 20.56
N LEU A 121 -9.57 14.32 19.92
CA LEU A 121 -9.46 12.99 20.53
C LEU A 121 -8.02 12.67 20.93
N ILE A 122 -7.06 12.80 20.01
CA ILE A 122 -5.67 12.39 20.28
C ILE A 122 -4.89 13.38 21.16
N SER A 123 -5.50 14.53 21.47
CA SER A 123 -4.96 15.50 22.43
C SER A 123 -5.44 15.24 23.87
N ASP A 124 -6.45 14.38 24.07
CA ASP A 124 -6.88 13.95 25.41
C ASP A 124 -5.78 13.05 26.02
N PRO A 125 -5.17 13.42 27.16
CA PRO A 125 -4.11 12.63 27.79
C PRO A 125 -4.58 11.26 28.27
N GLU A 126 -5.89 11.03 28.41
CA GLU A 126 -6.47 9.73 28.77
C GLU A 126 -6.63 8.79 27.56
N VAL A 127 -6.40 9.28 26.34
CA VAL A 127 -6.50 8.49 25.12
C VAL A 127 -5.13 7.92 24.77
N LEU A 128 -5.04 6.59 24.78
CA LEU A 128 -3.88 5.92 24.20
C LEU A 128 -3.99 5.96 22.68
N VAL A 129 -3.03 6.59 22.01
CA VAL A 129 -2.97 6.66 20.56
C VAL A 129 -1.98 5.61 20.05
N VAL A 130 -2.42 4.67 19.22
CA VAL A 130 -1.59 3.57 18.71
C VAL A 130 -1.52 3.61 17.19
N ASP A 131 -0.31 3.68 16.65
CA ASP A 131 -0.07 3.54 15.22
C ASP A 131 -0.11 2.06 14.84
N THR A 132 -1.10 1.63 14.05
CA THR A 132 -1.23 0.21 13.68
C THR A 132 -0.37 -0.19 12.48
N ARG A 133 0.51 0.72 12.05
CA ARG A 133 1.42 0.53 10.93
C ARG A 133 2.69 -0.21 11.33
N ASN A 134 3.43 -0.65 10.33
CA ASN A 134 4.71 -1.32 10.54
C ASN A 134 5.80 -0.27 10.80
N ASP A 135 6.88 -0.66 11.47
CA ASP A 135 7.93 0.25 11.95
C ASP A 135 8.52 1.14 10.84
N TYR A 136 8.77 0.59 9.65
CA TYR A 136 9.28 1.37 8.52
C TYR A 136 8.34 2.46 8.02
N GLU A 137 7.02 2.33 8.23
CA GLU A 137 6.03 3.35 7.88
C GLU A 137 6.02 4.49 8.92
N ILE A 138 6.23 4.13 10.19
CA ILE A 138 6.24 5.03 11.34
C ILE A 138 7.50 5.90 11.33
N GLN A 139 8.64 5.33 10.91
CA GLN A 139 9.91 6.07 10.75
C GLN A 139 9.82 7.25 9.77
N ILE A 140 8.88 7.23 8.82
CA ILE A 140 8.69 8.34 7.86
C ILE A 140 7.87 9.48 8.47
N GLY A 141 6.87 9.11 9.26
CA GLY A 141 5.98 10.06 9.89
C GLY A 141 4.90 9.37 10.69
N THR A 142 4.38 10.03 11.72
CA THR A 142 3.32 9.52 12.59
C THR A 142 2.58 10.69 13.26
N PHE A 143 1.48 10.42 13.94
CA PHE A 143 0.82 11.43 14.76
C PHE A 143 1.64 11.72 16.03
N LYS A 144 1.65 12.99 16.43
CA LYS A 144 2.24 13.41 17.70
C LYS A 144 1.69 12.56 18.85
N ASN A 145 2.58 12.09 19.73
CA ASN A 145 2.29 11.23 20.89
C ASN A 145 1.78 9.82 20.57
N ALA A 146 1.75 9.38 19.30
CA ALA A 146 1.37 8.01 18.98
C ALA A 146 2.42 6.99 19.45
N GLN A 147 1.96 5.90 20.05
CA GLN A 147 2.80 4.77 20.42
C GLN A 147 3.12 3.94 19.17
N ASN A 148 4.41 3.63 18.99
CA ASN A 148 4.90 2.69 18.00
C ASN A 148 4.87 1.26 18.58
N PRO A 149 4.11 0.32 17.98
CA PRO A 149 4.11 -1.09 18.39
C PRO A 149 5.41 -1.85 18.08
N HIS A 150 6.29 -1.26 17.27
CA HIS A 150 7.52 -1.87 16.75
C HIS A 150 7.28 -3.20 16.02
N THR A 151 6.22 -3.25 15.19
CA THR A 151 5.88 -4.43 14.39
C THR A 151 6.53 -4.37 13.02
N ASP A 152 7.09 -5.50 12.56
CA ASP A 152 7.56 -5.67 11.19
C ASP A 152 6.38 -5.98 10.25
N THR A 153 5.38 -6.68 10.78
CA THR A 153 4.16 -7.05 10.08
C THR A 153 2.92 -6.86 10.94
N PHE A 154 1.78 -6.52 10.32
CA PHE A 154 0.50 -6.37 11.02
C PHE A 154 0.02 -7.65 11.74
N ARG A 155 0.57 -8.83 11.40
CA ARG A 155 0.29 -10.09 12.11
C ARG A 155 0.84 -10.12 13.54
N GLU A 156 1.79 -9.26 13.85
CA GLU A 156 2.37 -9.13 15.19
C GLU A 156 1.53 -8.22 16.10
N PHE A 157 0.59 -7.46 15.54
CA PHE A 157 -0.25 -6.53 16.30
C PHE A 157 -1.04 -7.22 17.44
N PRO A 158 -1.66 -8.41 17.25
CA PRO A 158 -2.32 -9.11 18.35
C PRO A 158 -1.37 -9.45 19.51
N GLU A 159 -0.11 -9.80 19.22
CA GLU A 159 0.87 -10.10 20.25
C GLU A 159 1.29 -8.83 21.00
N TYR A 160 1.51 -7.73 20.28
CA TYR A 160 1.74 -6.42 20.88
C TYR A 160 0.62 -6.04 21.87
N VAL A 161 -0.65 -6.20 21.48
CA VAL A 161 -1.80 -5.90 22.35
C VAL A 161 -1.76 -6.75 23.61
N LYS A 162 -1.54 -8.06 23.50
CA LYS A 162 -1.47 -8.97 24.67
C LYS A 162 -0.35 -8.62 25.65
N GLN A 163 0.80 -8.17 25.13
CA GLN A 163 1.98 -7.90 25.95
C GLN A 163 1.95 -6.51 26.59
N ASN A 164 1.35 -5.52 25.92
CA ASN A 164 1.51 -4.11 26.27
C ASN A 164 0.21 -3.44 26.70
N LEU A 165 -0.93 -3.92 26.22
CA LEU A 165 -2.22 -3.30 26.47
C LEU A 165 -3.06 -4.16 27.41
N ALA A 166 -3.91 -3.48 28.18
CA ALA A 166 -4.79 -4.10 29.15
C ALA A 166 -6.07 -3.25 29.29
N PRO A 167 -7.26 -3.83 29.12
CA PRO A 167 -8.54 -3.08 29.13
C PRO A 167 -8.76 -2.25 30.40
N GLU A 168 -8.33 -2.77 31.56
CA GLU A 168 -8.50 -2.11 32.85
C GLU A 168 -7.62 -0.86 33.02
N LYS A 169 -6.54 -0.76 32.25
CA LYS A 169 -5.62 0.38 32.25
C LYS A 169 -5.90 1.35 31.09
N HIS A 170 -6.19 0.81 29.92
CA HIS A 170 -6.31 1.57 28.68
C HIS A 170 -7.78 1.65 28.27
N LYS A 171 -8.53 2.52 28.96
CA LYS A 171 -9.98 2.64 28.77
C LYS A 171 -10.33 3.19 27.39
N LYS A 172 -9.57 4.18 26.92
CA LYS A 172 -9.70 4.81 25.61
C LYS A 172 -8.49 4.50 24.74
N VAL A 173 -8.71 3.86 23.60
CA VAL A 173 -7.67 3.54 22.62
C VAL A 173 -8.08 4.07 21.25
N ALA A 174 -7.28 4.98 20.69
CA ALA A 174 -7.45 5.52 19.35
C ALA A 174 -6.39 4.93 18.41
N MET A 175 -6.84 4.35 17.30
CA MET A 175 -5.97 3.69 16.32
C MET A 175 -6.06 4.33 14.95
N PHE A 176 -4.95 4.33 14.22
CA PHE A 176 -4.92 4.81 12.85
C PHE A 176 -3.95 3.98 11.99
N CYS A 177 -4.13 4.08 10.68
CA CYS A 177 -3.22 3.60 9.66
C CYS A 177 -3.38 4.44 8.39
N THR A 178 -2.67 4.11 7.32
CA THR A 178 -2.66 4.85 6.05
C THR A 178 -4.07 5.09 5.49
N GLY A 179 -4.83 4.01 5.25
CA GLY A 179 -6.12 4.07 4.56
C GLY A 179 -7.32 3.57 5.37
N GLY A 180 -7.15 3.29 6.66
CA GLY A 180 -8.22 2.82 7.57
C GLY A 180 -8.38 1.30 7.67
N ILE A 181 -8.08 0.52 6.62
CA ILE A 181 -8.39 -0.92 6.59
C ILE A 181 -7.80 -1.76 7.74
N ARG A 182 -6.58 -1.48 8.23
CA ARG A 182 -6.00 -2.18 9.40
C ARG A 182 -6.81 -1.89 10.66
N CYS A 183 -7.32 -0.68 10.78
CA CYS A 183 -8.09 -0.23 11.93
C CYS A 183 -9.47 -0.88 12.00
N GLU A 184 -10.05 -1.27 10.87
CA GLU A 184 -11.27 -2.09 10.85
C GLU A 184 -11.04 -3.38 11.65
N LYS A 185 -9.93 -4.10 11.39
CA LYS A 185 -9.58 -5.34 12.11
C LYS A 185 -9.06 -5.10 13.52
N SER A 186 -8.18 -4.11 13.72
CA SER A 186 -7.57 -3.88 15.04
C SER A 186 -8.60 -3.38 16.05
N THR A 187 -9.55 -2.54 15.64
CA THR A 187 -10.62 -2.09 16.56
C THR A 187 -11.59 -3.21 16.91
N ALA A 188 -11.98 -4.03 15.93
CA ALA A 188 -12.77 -5.24 16.16
C ALA A 188 -12.07 -6.16 17.17
N TYR A 189 -10.78 -6.40 16.98
CA TYR A 189 -9.96 -7.20 17.87
C TYR A 189 -9.95 -6.66 19.31
N LEU A 190 -9.65 -5.36 19.50
CA LEU A 190 -9.63 -4.76 20.83
C LEU A 190 -11.00 -4.84 21.53
N LYS A 191 -12.09 -4.63 20.79
CA LYS A 191 -13.45 -4.79 21.34
C LYS A 191 -13.69 -6.22 21.84
N GLU A 192 -13.28 -7.23 21.07
CA GLU A 192 -13.37 -8.65 21.50
C GLU A 192 -12.45 -8.97 22.69
N GLN A 193 -11.33 -8.26 22.84
CA GLN A 193 -10.46 -8.37 24.03
C GLN A 193 -11.02 -7.62 25.27
N GLY A 194 -12.19 -6.99 25.16
CA GLY A 194 -12.86 -6.34 26.29
C GLY A 194 -12.53 -4.87 26.49
N PHE A 195 -11.89 -4.20 25.53
CA PHE A 195 -11.67 -2.75 25.59
C PHE A 195 -12.99 -1.99 25.38
N GLU A 196 -13.27 -1.02 26.25
CA GLU A 196 -14.55 -0.30 26.27
C GLU A 196 -14.64 0.77 25.17
N GLU A 197 -13.71 1.72 25.15
CA GLU A 197 -13.73 2.86 24.22
C GLU A 197 -12.60 2.71 23.18
N VAL A 198 -12.94 2.13 22.03
CA VAL A 198 -12.00 1.88 20.94
C VAL A 198 -12.41 2.72 19.74
N TYR A 199 -11.52 3.60 19.30
CA TYR A 199 -11.73 4.53 18.20
C TYR A 199 -10.78 4.23 17.04
N HIS A 200 -11.18 4.59 15.83
CA HIS A 200 -10.21 4.72 14.75
C HIS A 200 -10.47 5.94 13.86
N LEU A 201 -9.42 6.39 13.20
CA LEU A 201 -9.49 7.47 12.22
C LEU A 201 -10.23 7.01 10.96
N GLU A 202 -11.38 7.63 10.69
CA GLU A 202 -12.20 7.32 9.52
C GLU A 202 -11.44 7.64 8.22
N GLY A 203 -11.26 6.63 7.37
CA GLY A 203 -10.41 6.69 6.19
C GLY A 203 -8.90 6.68 6.48
N GLY A 204 -8.45 6.85 7.73
CA GLY A 204 -7.02 6.87 8.05
C GLY A 204 -6.29 8.15 7.59
N ILE A 205 -4.96 8.10 7.70
CA ILE A 205 -4.06 9.25 7.53
C ILE A 205 -4.30 9.99 6.21
N LEU A 206 -4.58 9.27 5.11
CA LEU A 206 -4.75 9.92 3.81
C LEU A 206 -5.93 10.93 3.78
N LYS A 207 -7.05 10.67 4.47
CA LYS A 207 -8.18 11.64 4.49
C LYS A 207 -7.91 12.75 5.49
N TYR A 208 -7.16 12.45 6.55
CA TYR A 208 -6.67 13.48 7.45
C TYR A 208 -5.77 14.50 6.74
N LEU A 209 -4.79 14.03 5.95
CA LEU A 209 -3.89 14.91 5.18
C LEU A 209 -4.59 15.68 4.05
N GLU A 210 -5.76 15.20 3.61
CA GLU A 210 -6.60 15.85 2.62
C GLU A 210 -7.51 16.92 3.22
N GLU A 211 -8.11 16.64 4.38
CA GLU A 211 -9.18 17.48 4.96
C GLU A 211 -8.67 18.44 6.05
N VAL A 212 -7.62 18.09 6.79
CA VAL A 212 -7.12 18.90 7.91
C VAL A 212 -6.01 19.85 7.43
N PRO A 213 -6.15 21.17 7.67
CA PRO A 213 -5.12 22.14 7.33
C PRO A 213 -3.77 21.83 7.98
N GLU A 214 -2.67 22.07 7.27
CA GLU A 214 -1.32 21.75 7.73
C GLU A 214 -0.95 22.50 9.02
N GLU A 215 -1.41 23.74 9.16
CA GLU A 215 -1.21 24.59 10.33
C GLU A 215 -1.90 24.06 11.60
N GLU A 216 -2.94 23.26 11.46
CA GLU A 216 -3.69 22.63 12.57
C GLU A 216 -3.29 21.16 12.76
N SER A 217 -2.39 20.65 11.92
CA SER A 217 -2.05 19.25 11.86
C SER A 217 -1.24 18.78 13.07
N LEU A 218 -1.62 17.62 13.61
CA LEU A 218 -0.82 16.85 14.58
C LEU A 218 0.01 15.75 13.92
N TRP A 219 -0.09 15.59 12.59
CA TRP A 219 0.77 14.71 11.82
C TRP A 219 2.19 15.27 11.71
N GLN A 220 3.21 14.41 11.87
CA GLN A 220 4.62 14.77 11.77
C GLN A 220 5.30 13.90 10.70
N GLY A 221 6.04 14.51 9.77
CA GLY A 221 6.71 13.81 8.67
C GLY A 221 5.77 13.52 7.50
N ASP A 222 6.06 12.47 6.73
CA ASP A 222 5.28 12.07 5.55
C ASP A 222 4.59 10.72 5.76
N CYS A 223 3.51 10.47 5.02
CA CYS A 223 2.73 9.25 5.10
C CYS A 223 3.19 8.23 4.06
N TYR A 224 3.73 7.09 4.52
CA TYR A 224 4.09 5.99 3.62
C TYR A 224 2.89 5.47 2.81
N VAL A 225 3.11 5.26 1.50
CA VAL A 225 2.16 4.62 0.58
C VAL A 225 2.80 3.45 -0.14
N PHE A 226 1.98 2.43 -0.46
CA PHE A 226 2.44 1.13 -0.97
C PHE A 226 2.63 1.12 -2.49
N ASP A 227 3.21 2.18 -3.03
CA ASP A 227 3.37 2.39 -4.47
C ASP A 227 4.63 3.21 -4.81
N GLY A 228 4.84 3.50 -6.09
CA GLY A 228 6.05 4.16 -6.59
C GLY A 228 6.32 5.55 -6.02
N ARG A 229 5.34 6.20 -5.40
CA ARG A 229 5.51 7.50 -4.73
C ARG A 229 6.22 7.40 -3.39
N VAL A 230 6.22 6.21 -2.77
CA VAL A 230 6.82 5.89 -1.47
C VAL A 230 6.17 6.60 -0.28
N ALA A 231 6.01 7.92 -0.33
CA ALA A 231 5.33 8.69 0.70
C ALA A 231 4.59 9.90 0.10
N VAL A 232 3.60 10.39 0.84
CA VAL A 232 2.86 11.62 0.53
C VAL A 232 2.73 12.50 1.76
N GLY A 233 2.81 13.81 1.56
CA GLY A 233 2.60 14.84 2.60
C GLY A 233 1.17 15.37 2.61
N HIS A 234 0.98 16.56 3.22
CA HIS A 234 -0.29 17.29 3.21
C HIS A 234 -0.79 17.59 1.80
N ALA A 235 -2.12 17.65 1.67
CA ALA A 235 -2.84 17.70 0.39
C ALA A 235 -2.50 16.52 -0.54
N LEU A 236 -2.01 15.40 0.01
CA LEU A 236 -1.63 14.18 -0.71
C LEU A 236 -0.57 14.42 -1.80
N LYS A 237 0.30 15.42 -1.60
CA LYS A 237 1.41 15.72 -2.50
C LYS A 237 2.49 14.66 -2.36
N GLU A 238 3.09 14.26 -3.48
CA GLU A 238 4.25 13.36 -3.48
C GLU A 238 5.40 13.95 -2.67
N SER A 239 6.02 13.12 -1.84
CA SER A 239 7.22 13.47 -1.09
C SER A 239 8.49 13.02 -1.83
N ASP A 240 9.65 13.54 -1.46
CA ASP A 240 10.94 13.27 -2.13
C ASP A 240 11.57 11.91 -1.77
N TYR A 241 10.77 10.98 -1.23
CA TYR A 241 11.25 9.65 -0.87
C TYR A 241 11.41 8.76 -2.09
N GLN A 242 12.45 7.92 -2.04
CA GLN A 242 12.65 6.84 -3.00
C GLN A 242 12.72 5.50 -2.28
N VAL A 243 12.52 4.42 -3.04
CA VAL A 243 12.62 3.07 -2.50
C VAL A 243 14.00 2.50 -2.76
N CYS A 244 14.65 1.96 -1.72
CA CYS A 244 15.85 1.15 -1.92
C CYS A 244 15.46 -0.12 -2.70
N ASN A 245 16.06 -0.32 -3.88
CA ASN A 245 15.73 -1.47 -4.73
C ASN A 245 16.20 -2.83 -4.17
N ALA A 246 17.01 -2.83 -3.11
CA ALA A 246 17.44 -4.03 -2.40
C ALA A 246 16.47 -4.41 -1.27
N CYS A 247 16.37 -3.58 -0.24
CA CYS A 247 15.56 -3.88 0.96
C CYS A 247 14.11 -3.38 0.89
N ARG A 248 13.76 -2.58 -0.12
CA ARG A 248 12.42 -1.96 -0.28
C ARG A 248 12.04 -0.94 0.79
N LEU A 249 12.98 -0.51 1.61
CA LEU A 249 12.75 0.56 2.58
C LEU A 249 12.87 1.95 1.92
N PRO A 250 12.14 2.96 2.44
CA PRO A 250 12.28 4.35 2.04
C PRO A 250 13.69 4.88 2.32
N ILE A 251 14.18 5.69 1.38
CA ILE A 251 15.45 6.42 1.44
C ILE A 251 15.25 7.85 0.88
N THR A 252 15.97 8.81 1.44
CA THR A 252 16.00 10.22 1.04
C THR A 252 17.21 10.51 0.14
N GLU A 253 17.31 11.72 -0.41
CA GLU A 253 18.54 12.14 -1.10
C GLU A 253 19.75 12.22 -0.16
N GLU A 254 19.54 12.51 1.12
CA GLU A 254 20.61 12.48 2.13
C GLU A 254 21.12 11.06 2.37
N ASP A 255 20.22 10.07 2.47
CA ASP A 255 20.60 8.66 2.63
C ASP A 255 21.49 8.16 1.48
N LYS A 256 21.31 8.72 0.27
CA LYS A 256 22.11 8.37 -0.91
C LYS A 256 23.55 8.90 -0.87
N GLN A 257 23.83 9.87 0.00
CA GLN A 257 25.19 10.38 0.21
C GLN A 257 26.03 9.47 1.11
N SER A 258 25.40 8.49 1.76
CA SER A 258 26.10 7.50 2.57
C SER A 258 27.10 6.68 1.75
N VAL A 259 28.27 6.38 2.33
CA VAL A 259 29.25 5.44 1.76
C VAL A 259 28.71 4.01 1.59
N HIS A 260 27.58 3.71 2.25
CA HIS A 260 26.90 2.41 2.16
C HIS A 260 25.83 2.36 1.06
N PHE A 261 25.59 3.49 0.38
CA PHE A 261 24.64 3.54 -0.72
C PHE A 261 25.28 3.09 -2.03
N GLU A 262 24.68 2.07 -2.65
CA GLU A 262 24.97 1.67 -4.01
C GLU A 262 23.63 1.59 -4.74
N GLN A 263 23.44 2.46 -5.75
CA GLN A 263 22.20 2.55 -6.51
C GLN A 263 21.77 1.16 -6.99
N GLY A 264 20.54 0.77 -6.66
CA GLY A 264 19.99 -0.53 -7.05
C GLY A 264 20.34 -1.72 -6.14
N VAL A 265 21.30 -1.56 -5.20
CA VAL A 265 22.04 -2.66 -4.57
C VAL A 265 22.07 -2.60 -3.04
N SER A 266 22.30 -1.44 -2.44
CA SER A 266 22.32 -1.30 -0.98
C SER A 266 22.03 0.14 -0.53
N CYS A 267 21.66 0.28 0.74
CA CYS A 267 21.58 1.56 1.45
C CYS A 267 22.12 1.38 2.88
N ALA A 268 22.23 2.48 3.63
CA ALA A 268 22.69 2.45 5.03
C ALA A 268 21.86 1.51 5.93
N LYS A 269 20.58 1.30 5.62
CA LYS A 269 19.67 0.44 6.41
C LYS A 269 19.83 -1.07 6.12
N CYS A 270 20.43 -1.45 4.99
CA CYS A 270 20.51 -2.86 4.57
C CYS A 270 21.93 -3.32 4.19
N VAL A 271 22.92 -2.48 4.38
CA VAL A 271 24.32 -2.89 4.21
C VAL A 271 24.61 -4.08 5.14
N GLY A 272 25.21 -5.14 4.59
CA GLY A 272 25.54 -6.36 5.34
C GLY A 272 24.38 -7.33 5.59
N THR A 273 23.14 -7.01 5.18
CA THR A 273 21.99 -7.92 5.37
C THR A 273 21.75 -8.88 4.19
N HIS A 274 22.47 -8.68 3.09
CA HIS A 274 22.34 -9.47 1.86
C HIS A 274 23.61 -10.28 1.57
N THR A 275 23.44 -11.46 0.99
CA THR A 275 24.56 -12.30 0.56
C THR A 275 25.22 -11.75 -0.70
N GLU A 276 26.49 -12.11 -0.96
CA GLU A 276 27.20 -11.71 -2.18
C GLU A 276 26.46 -12.11 -3.46
N GLU A 277 25.81 -13.28 -3.47
CA GLU A 277 25.00 -13.72 -4.61
C GLU A 277 23.79 -12.78 -4.83
N GLN A 278 23.12 -12.36 -3.75
CA GLN A 278 22.01 -11.40 -3.83
C GLN A 278 22.50 -10.04 -4.34
N LEU A 279 23.63 -9.55 -3.81
CA LEU A 279 24.23 -8.28 -4.25
C LEU A 279 24.61 -8.32 -5.74
N ALA A 280 25.21 -9.40 -6.22
CA ALA A 280 25.52 -9.59 -7.64
C ALA A 280 24.26 -9.55 -8.51
N ARG A 281 23.18 -10.22 -8.09
CA ARG A 281 21.88 -10.18 -8.78
C ARG A 281 21.27 -8.77 -8.79
N PHE A 282 21.41 -8.01 -7.71
CA PHE A 282 20.91 -6.65 -7.63
C PHE A 282 21.68 -5.71 -8.57
N ARG A 283 23.01 -5.83 -8.61
CA ARG A 283 23.87 -5.09 -9.55
C ARG A 283 23.51 -5.39 -11.00
N GLU A 284 23.32 -6.67 -11.34
CA GLU A 284 22.95 -7.06 -12.70
C GLU A 284 21.57 -6.52 -13.07
N ARG A 285 20.58 -6.60 -12.17
CA ARG A 285 19.27 -5.98 -12.38
C ARG A 285 19.37 -4.48 -12.63
N GLU A 286 20.12 -3.75 -11.80
CA GLU A 286 20.30 -2.30 -11.96
C GLU A 286 20.96 -1.98 -13.29
N LYS A 287 22.01 -2.72 -13.66
CA LYS A 287 22.66 -2.57 -14.97
C LYS A 287 21.67 -2.75 -16.12
N GLN A 288 20.82 -3.76 -16.08
CA GLN A 288 19.81 -3.98 -17.12
C GLN A 288 18.76 -2.86 -17.17
N VAL A 289 18.35 -2.32 -16.02
CA VAL A 289 17.47 -1.15 -15.94
C VAL A 289 18.11 0.07 -16.60
N GLN A 290 19.37 0.37 -16.28
CA GLN A 290 20.08 1.51 -16.87
C GLN A 290 20.27 1.36 -18.38
N LEU A 291 20.61 0.16 -18.84
CA LEU A 291 20.73 -0.13 -20.27
C LEU A 291 19.39 0.04 -21.00
N ALA A 292 18.26 -0.35 -20.40
CA ALA A 292 16.94 -0.16 -21.00
C ALA A 292 16.54 1.32 -21.06
N LYS A 293 16.80 2.08 -19.99
CA LYS A 293 16.61 3.55 -19.99
C LYS A 293 17.39 4.24 -21.11
N GLN A 294 18.63 3.84 -21.35
CA GLN A 294 19.44 4.35 -22.47
C GLN A 294 18.84 4.03 -23.85
N ARG A 295 18.03 2.98 -23.97
CA ARG A 295 17.30 2.62 -25.20
C ARG A 295 15.90 3.24 -25.29
N GLY A 296 15.44 3.94 -24.25
CA GLY A 296 14.05 4.41 -24.15
C GLY A 296 13.04 3.27 -23.94
N GLU A 297 13.49 2.15 -23.36
CA GLU A 297 12.68 0.96 -23.09
C GLU A 297 12.47 0.76 -21.59
N ASP A 298 11.36 0.12 -21.22
CA ASP A 298 11.11 -0.32 -19.84
C ASP A 298 11.68 -1.72 -19.58
N HIS A 299 12.40 -1.88 -18.46
CA HIS A 299 12.93 -3.18 -18.02
C HIS A 299 12.11 -3.84 -16.90
N ILE A 300 11.21 -3.08 -16.26
CA ILE A 300 10.45 -3.54 -15.10
C ILE A 300 8.96 -3.32 -15.38
N GLY A 301 8.16 -4.38 -15.29
CA GLY A 301 6.70 -4.24 -15.33
C GLY A 301 6.02 -5.21 -16.28
N GLY A 302 4.75 -4.94 -16.59
CA GLY A 302 3.95 -5.66 -17.58
C GLY A 302 4.46 -5.41 -18.99
N ASP A 303 4.80 -4.16 -19.31
CA ASP A 303 5.30 -3.77 -20.64
C ASP A 303 6.63 -4.43 -20.98
N ALA A 304 7.52 -4.58 -19.98
CA ALA A 304 8.77 -5.30 -20.14
C ALA A 304 8.55 -6.78 -20.54
N ALA A 305 7.49 -7.42 -20.00
CA ALA A 305 7.16 -8.79 -20.36
C ALA A 305 6.66 -8.89 -21.81
N GLN A 306 5.77 -7.97 -22.22
CA GLN A 306 5.28 -7.88 -23.60
C GLN A 306 6.42 -7.60 -24.59
N PHE A 307 7.35 -6.70 -24.25
CA PHE A 307 8.50 -6.39 -25.09
C PHE A 307 9.47 -7.57 -25.24
N ILE A 308 9.75 -8.30 -24.14
CA ILE A 308 10.57 -9.53 -24.19
C ILE A 308 9.92 -10.58 -25.10
N GLU A 309 8.60 -10.74 -25.01
CA GLU A 309 7.85 -11.68 -25.84
C GLU A 309 7.88 -11.28 -27.32
N GLN A 310 7.67 -9.99 -27.62
CA GLN A 310 7.81 -9.45 -28.96
C GLN A 310 9.23 -9.66 -29.53
N LYS A 311 10.29 -9.34 -28.76
CA LYS A 311 11.68 -9.56 -29.17
C LYS A 311 12.00 -11.03 -29.41
N ARG A 312 11.43 -11.93 -28.59
CA ARG A 312 11.56 -13.37 -28.76
C ARG A 312 10.89 -13.81 -30.07
N ALA A 313 9.70 -13.31 -30.36
CA ALA A 313 8.99 -13.56 -31.62
C ALA A 313 9.76 -13.04 -32.84
N GLU A 314 10.27 -11.79 -32.79
CA GLU A 314 11.10 -11.18 -33.83
C GLU A 314 12.37 -12.00 -34.10
N LYS A 315 13.06 -12.44 -33.04
CA LYS A 315 14.27 -13.27 -33.13
C LYS A 315 13.98 -14.64 -33.74
N LEU A 316 12.85 -15.25 -33.39
CA LEU A 316 12.40 -16.52 -33.97
C LEU A 316 12.04 -16.36 -35.45
N ALA A 317 11.32 -15.29 -35.81
CA ALA A 317 10.98 -14.97 -37.20
C ALA A 317 12.23 -14.74 -38.06
N ARG A 318 13.21 -13.98 -37.56
CA ARG A 318 14.49 -13.74 -38.24
C ARG A 318 15.29 -15.04 -38.45
N LYS A 319 15.30 -15.93 -37.45
CA LYS A 319 15.95 -17.26 -37.57
C LYS A 319 15.22 -18.15 -38.58
N ALA A 320 13.89 -18.08 -38.66
CA ALA A 320 13.11 -18.84 -39.63
C ALA A 320 13.35 -18.34 -41.06
N GLN A 321 13.38 -17.02 -41.29
CA GLN A 321 13.74 -16.44 -42.58
C GLN A 321 15.15 -16.85 -43.04
N GLN A 322 16.14 -16.83 -42.14
CA GLN A 322 17.51 -17.27 -42.45
C GLN A 322 17.60 -18.77 -42.79
N ARG A 323 16.67 -19.60 -42.28
CA ARG A 323 16.63 -21.05 -42.59
C ARG A 323 15.87 -21.36 -43.88
N GLY A 324 14.94 -20.51 -44.31
CA GLY A 324 14.23 -20.66 -45.58
C GLY A 324 14.92 -19.99 -46.79
N SER A 325 16.06 -19.34 -46.57
CA SER A 325 16.87 -18.67 -47.61
C SER A 325 18.13 -19.48 -48.02
N ASN A 326 18.27 -20.70 -47.50
CA ASN A 326 19.27 -21.71 -47.86
C ASN A 326 18.56 -22.92 -48.46
#